data_AF-A0A829Y8V4-F1
#
_entry.id   AF-A0A829Y8V4-F1
#
_cell.length_a   1.000
_cell.length_b   1.000
_cell.length_c   1.000
_cell.angle_alpha   90.00
_cell.angle_beta   90.00
_cell.angle_gamma   90.00
#
_symmetry.space_group_name_H-M   'P 1'
#
loop_
_entity.id
_entity.type
_entity.pdbx_description
1 polymer ?
#
loop_
_entity_poly.entity_id
_entity_poly.type
_entity_poly.pdbx_seq_one_letter_code
_entity_poly.pdbx_strand_id
1 'polypeptide(L)'
;MGLQALLETLLWWGIYPLWLLAGAADYLCHRRTDIEHTSGSVESWFHLLQFLALLIAIAAGALLEPNALVFGVMIVAVLAHSVLAHLDVSYTDGQRYISPFEQLVHGFMDVLPLVAVAIFGVLHWQEIGNGLSGASLTLLRADSSRLLLLASFATLAGVPILEELARTLRYRAERRQQRYQAGLATIK
;
A
#
# COMPACT_ATOMS: atom_id res chain seq x y z
N MET A 1 -24.16 -20.20 -7.93
CA MET A 1 -23.50 -18.89 -8.10
C MET A 1 -22.69 -18.93 -9.39
N GLY A 2 -22.74 -17.89 -10.23
CA GLY A 2 -21.90 -17.82 -11.44
C GLY A 2 -20.44 -17.49 -11.11
N LEU A 3 -19.54 -17.73 -12.06
CA LEU A 3 -18.10 -17.45 -11.90
C LEU A 3 -17.82 -15.99 -11.51
N GLN A 4 -18.49 -15.04 -12.17
CA GLN A 4 -18.39 -13.61 -11.85
C GLN A 4 -18.66 -13.33 -10.37
N ALA A 5 -19.80 -13.82 -9.86
CA ALA A 5 -20.16 -13.62 -8.46
C ALA A 5 -19.16 -14.28 -7.49
N LEU A 6 -18.56 -15.42 -7.85
CA LEU A 6 -17.52 -16.05 -7.05
C LEU A 6 -16.24 -15.22 -7.00
N LEU A 7 -15.82 -14.64 -8.13
CA LEU A 7 -14.64 -13.78 -8.20
C LEU A 7 -14.84 -12.46 -7.43
N GLU A 8 -16.00 -11.84 -7.56
CA GLU A 8 -16.37 -10.65 -6.78
C GLU A 8 -16.41 -10.96 -5.28
N THR A 9 -16.99 -12.12 -4.89
CA THR A 9 -17.01 -12.57 -3.49
C THR A 9 -15.59 -12.83 -2.98
N LEU A 10 -14.74 -13.45 -3.78
CA LEU A 10 -13.34 -13.70 -3.44
C LEU A 10 -12.56 -12.40 -3.22
N LEU A 11 -12.77 -11.38 -4.05
CA LEU A 11 -12.18 -10.06 -3.87
C LEU A 11 -12.61 -9.43 -2.54
N TRP A 12 -13.92 -9.36 -2.29
CA TRP A 12 -14.48 -8.66 -1.14
C TRP A 12 -14.25 -9.35 0.20
N TRP A 13 -14.34 -10.67 0.23
CA TRP A 13 -14.37 -11.45 1.47
C TRP A 13 -13.14 -12.32 1.68
N GLY A 14 -12.29 -12.47 0.66
CA GLY A 14 -11.02 -13.19 0.73
C GLY A 14 -9.83 -12.27 0.62
N ILE A 15 -9.59 -11.74 -0.57
CA ILE A 15 -8.37 -10.99 -0.91
C ILE A 15 -8.28 -9.68 -0.12
N TYR A 16 -9.32 -8.85 -0.16
CA TYR A 16 -9.28 -7.53 0.45
C TYR A 16 -9.13 -7.57 1.99
N PRO A 17 -9.90 -8.38 2.75
CA PRO A 17 -9.73 -8.46 4.19
C PRO A 17 -8.37 -9.05 4.59
N LEU A 18 -7.91 -10.09 3.90
CA LEU A 18 -6.60 -10.70 4.17
C LEU A 18 -5.47 -9.69 3.93
N TRP A 19 -5.59 -8.87 2.89
CA TRP A 19 -4.61 -7.84 2.58
C TRP A 19 -4.54 -6.74 3.65
N LEU A 20 -5.70 -6.28 4.15
CA LEU A 20 -5.74 -5.34 5.27
C LEU A 20 -5.14 -5.95 6.55
N LEU A 21 -5.40 -7.23 6.82
CA LEU A 21 -4.81 -7.94 7.96
C LEU A 21 -3.30 -8.06 7.84
N ALA A 22 -2.77 -8.29 6.63
CA ALA A 22 -1.33 -8.30 6.38
C ALA A 22 -0.72 -6.91 6.66
N GLY A 23 -1.31 -5.83 6.14
CA GLY A 23 -0.84 -4.46 6.43
C GLY A 23 -0.91 -4.10 7.92
N ALA A 24 -1.94 -4.57 8.64
CA ALA A 24 -2.00 -4.40 10.09
C ALA A 24 -0.93 -5.20 10.83
N ALA A 25 -0.63 -6.42 10.39
CA ALA A 25 0.42 -7.25 10.97
C ALA A 25 1.82 -6.63 10.76
N ASP A 26 2.07 -6.06 9.58
CA ASP A 26 3.28 -5.32 9.24
C ASP A 26 3.52 -4.13 10.16
N TYR A 27 2.49 -3.28 10.31
CA TYR A 27 2.51 -2.17 11.25
C TYR A 27 2.83 -2.62 12.70
N LEU A 28 2.28 -3.76 13.14
CA LEU A 28 2.58 -4.31 14.46
C LEU A 28 4.01 -4.85 14.56
N CYS A 29 4.60 -5.35 13.48
CA CYS A 29 6.02 -5.71 13.42
C CYS A 29 6.89 -4.46 13.61
N HIS A 30 6.64 -3.38 12.86
CA HIS A 30 7.40 -2.13 12.99
C HIS A 30 7.30 -1.50 14.38
N ARG A 31 6.13 -1.60 15.00
CA ARG A 31 5.95 -1.14 16.38
C ARG A 31 6.69 -2.00 17.40
N ARG A 32 6.85 -3.30 17.15
CA ARG A 32 7.62 -4.21 18.01
C ARG A 32 9.13 -4.06 17.82
N THR A 33 9.57 -3.75 16.60
CA THR A 33 10.99 -3.58 16.25
C THR A 33 11.49 -2.14 16.44
N ASP A 34 10.63 -1.26 16.98
CA ASP A 34 10.98 0.11 17.34
C ASP A 34 11.57 0.88 16.14
N ILE A 35 10.80 0.88 15.05
CA ILE A 35 11.19 1.44 13.75
C ILE A 35 11.79 2.86 13.85
N GLU A 36 11.30 3.71 14.74
CA GLU A 36 11.84 5.05 14.98
C GLU A 36 13.33 5.06 15.36
N HIS A 37 13.79 4.06 16.14
CA HIS A 37 15.17 3.96 16.62
C HIS A 37 16.07 3.12 15.73
N THR A 38 15.50 2.43 14.73
CA THR A 38 16.25 1.60 13.79
C THR A 38 16.42 2.30 12.44
N SER A 39 15.64 1.94 11.42
CA SER A 39 15.63 2.51 10.06
C SER A 39 14.98 3.90 9.97
N GLY A 40 14.08 4.21 10.91
CA GLY A 40 13.49 5.52 11.10
C GLY A 40 12.61 6.00 9.94
N SER A 41 12.57 7.33 9.75
CA SER A 41 11.57 7.95 8.88
C SER A 41 11.68 7.59 7.40
N VAL A 42 12.84 7.11 6.93
CA VAL A 42 13.02 6.78 5.51
C VAL A 42 12.20 5.55 5.15
N GLU A 43 12.20 4.53 6.00
CA GLU A 43 11.34 3.35 5.85
C GLU A 43 9.84 3.75 5.88
N SER A 44 9.41 4.57 6.85
CA SER A 44 8.01 5.05 6.87
C SER A 44 7.59 5.87 5.64
N TRP A 45 8.54 6.52 4.94
CA TRP A 45 8.25 7.18 3.66
C TRP A 45 8.03 6.16 2.53
N PHE A 46 8.77 5.04 2.52
CA PHE A 46 8.49 3.95 1.58
C PHE A 46 7.08 3.40 1.79
N HIS A 47 6.67 3.14 3.04
CA HIS A 47 5.33 2.67 3.38
C HIS A 47 4.23 3.63 2.87
N LEU A 48 4.42 4.94 3.03
CA LEU A 48 3.48 5.92 2.50
C LEU A 48 3.42 5.91 0.97
N LEU A 49 4.56 5.83 0.29
CA LEU A 49 4.61 5.79 -1.18
C LEU A 49 3.97 4.51 -1.72
N GLN A 50 4.21 3.36 -1.08
CA GLN A 50 3.57 2.09 -1.39
C GLN A 50 2.05 2.18 -1.23
N PHE A 51 1.57 2.73 -0.11
CA PHE A 51 0.15 2.96 0.12
C PHE A 51 -0.49 3.85 -0.95
N LEU A 52 0.16 4.96 -1.31
CA LEU A 52 -0.34 5.86 -2.36
C LEU A 52 -0.40 5.18 -3.73
N ALA A 53 0.59 4.36 -4.08
CA ALA A 53 0.56 3.57 -5.31
C ALA A 53 -0.65 2.62 -5.33
N LEU A 54 -0.91 1.92 -4.24
CA LEU A 54 -2.07 1.03 -4.13
C LEU A 54 -3.41 1.77 -4.09
N LEU A 55 -3.45 2.94 -3.44
CA LEU A 55 -4.64 3.80 -3.42
C LEU A 55 -5.01 4.25 -4.84
N ILE A 56 -4.01 4.56 -5.68
CA ILE A 56 -4.23 4.88 -7.11
C ILE A 56 -4.85 3.68 -7.83
N ALA A 57 -4.32 2.47 -7.65
CA ALA A 57 -4.85 1.26 -8.28
C ALA A 57 -6.30 0.98 -7.86
N ILE A 58 -6.58 1.04 -6.55
CA ILE A 58 -7.92 0.80 -6.00
C ILE A 58 -8.90 1.89 -6.46
N ALA A 59 -8.50 3.17 -6.42
CA ALA A 59 -9.33 4.27 -6.89
C ALA A 59 -9.65 4.17 -8.39
N ALA A 60 -8.67 3.76 -9.21
CA ALA A 60 -8.89 3.53 -10.63
C ALA A 60 -9.95 2.45 -10.87
N GLY A 61 -9.83 1.28 -10.24
CA GLY A 61 -10.82 0.20 -10.38
C GLY A 61 -12.19 0.51 -9.75
N ALA A 62 -12.22 1.33 -8.69
CA ALA A 62 -13.44 1.65 -7.97
C ALA A 62 -14.21 2.86 -8.53
N LEU A 63 -13.53 3.81 -9.20
CA LEU A 63 -14.14 5.08 -9.61
C LEU A 63 -14.15 5.30 -11.12
N LEU A 64 -13.45 4.50 -11.92
CA LEU A 64 -13.41 4.68 -13.37
C LEU A 64 -14.09 3.52 -14.10
N GLU A 65 -14.68 3.81 -15.26
CA GLU A 65 -15.21 2.79 -16.17
C GLU A 65 -14.10 1.83 -16.61
N PRO A 66 -14.26 0.50 -16.41
CA PRO A 66 -13.23 -0.47 -16.83
C PRO A 66 -12.95 -0.38 -18.32
N ASN A 67 -11.68 -0.19 -18.67
CA ASN A 67 -11.18 -0.23 -20.04
C ASN A 67 -9.65 -0.45 -20.02
N ALA A 68 -9.03 -0.59 -21.19
CA ALA A 68 -7.61 -0.87 -21.33
C ALA A 68 -6.69 0.16 -20.63
N LEU A 69 -7.05 1.46 -20.65
CA LEU A 69 -6.26 2.51 -19.99
C LEU A 69 -6.35 2.39 -18.47
N VAL A 70 -7.55 2.22 -17.92
CA VAL A 70 -7.76 2.05 -16.46
C VAL A 70 -7.01 0.82 -15.96
N PHE A 71 -7.11 -0.29 -16.69
CA PHE A 71 -6.37 -1.51 -16.35
C PHE A 71 -4.84 -1.31 -16.42
N GLY A 72 -4.35 -0.60 -17.43
CA GLY A 72 -2.94 -0.23 -17.53
C GLY A 72 -2.45 0.62 -16.35
N VAL A 73 -3.25 1.59 -15.90
CA VAL A 73 -2.95 2.38 -14.69
C VAL A 73 -2.86 1.49 -13.46
N MET A 74 -3.79 0.55 -13.28
CA MET A 74 -3.77 -0.40 -12.16
C MET A 74 -2.51 -1.26 -12.18
N ILE A 75 -2.11 -1.78 -13.34
CA ILE A 75 -0.87 -2.57 -13.49
C ILE A 75 0.34 -1.72 -13.11
N VAL A 76 0.49 -0.54 -13.70
CA VAL A 76 1.66 0.35 -13.42
C VAL A 76 1.73 0.70 -11.94
N ALA A 77 0.58 1.00 -11.32
CA ALA A 77 0.51 1.33 -9.90
C ALA A 77 0.93 0.16 -9.00
N VAL A 78 0.47 -1.07 -9.27
CA VAL A 78 0.88 -2.24 -8.48
C VAL A 78 2.35 -2.62 -8.74
N LEU A 79 2.86 -2.47 -9.98
CA LEU A 79 4.28 -2.67 -10.24
C LEU A 79 5.16 -1.62 -9.53
N ALA A 80 4.71 -0.36 -9.50
CA ALA A 80 5.38 0.68 -8.74
C ALA A 80 5.41 0.36 -7.23
N HIS A 81 4.31 -0.17 -6.68
CA HIS A 81 4.27 -0.69 -5.32
C HIS A 81 5.33 -1.79 -5.09
N SER A 82 5.42 -2.81 -5.96
CA SER A 82 6.41 -3.88 -5.81
C SER A 82 7.85 -3.39 -5.93
N VAL A 83 8.12 -2.43 -6.82
CA VAL A 83 9.44 -1.77 -6.91
C VAL A 83 9.75 -1.02 -5.62
N LEU A 84 8.79 -0.26 -5.08
CA LEU A 84 8.96 0.44 -3.81
C LEU A 84 9.18 -0.54 -2.65
N ALA A 85 8.48 -1.68 -2.61
CA ALA A 85 8.68 -2.73 -1.62
C ALA A 85 10.09 -3.33 -1.69
N HIS A 86 10.60 -3.57 -2.91
CA HIS A 86 11.96 -4.04 -3.09
C HIS A 86 12.99 -3.01 -2.62
N LEU A 87 12.80 -1.73 -2.96
CA LEU A 87 13.69 -0.64 -2.52
C LEU A 87 13.66 -0.46 -1.00
N ASP A 88 12.49 -0.61 -0.39
CA ASP A 88 12.31 -0.56 1.05
C ASP A 88 13.11 -1.66 1.77
N VAL A 89 12.89 -2.92 1.40
CA VAL A 89 13.65 -4.05 1.98
C VAL A 89 15.16 -3.90 1.71
N SER A 90 15.54 -3.41 0.51
CA SER A 90 16.94 -3.14 0.18
C SER A 90 17.55 -2.03 1.04
N TYR A 91 16.75 -1.02 1.41
CA TYR A 91 17.18 0.04 2.30
C TYR A 91 17.32 -0.46 3.74
N THR A 92 16.37 -1.27 4.21
CA THR A 92 16.29 -1.72 5.61
C THR A 92 17.21 -2.90 5.93
N ASP A 93 17.70 -3.60 4.90
CA ASP A 93 18.74 -4.60 5.04
C ASP A 93 19.99 -4.03 5.74
N GLY A 94 20.45 -4.74 6.77
CA GLY A 94 21.53 -4.31 7.65
C GLY A 94 21.22 -3.15 8.60
N GLN A 95 20.04 -2.52 8.53
CA GLN A 95 19.64 -1.44 9.44
C GLN A 95 18.75 -1.92 10.59
N ARG A 96 17.97 -2.98 10.39
CA ARG A 96 17.16 -3.60 11.45
C ARG A 96 16.99 -5.09 11.25
N TYR A 97 16.55 -5.76 12.31
CA TYR A 97 16.11 -7.14 12.20
C TYR A 97 14.70 -7.18 11.56
N ILE A 98 14.57 -7.94 10.47
CA ILE A 98 13.29 -8.28 9.84
C ILE A 98 13.00 -9.74 10.18
N SER A 99 11.91 -9.99 10.91
CA SER A 99 11.62 -11.34 11.38
C SER A 99 11.11 -12.25 10.26
N PRO A 100 11.23 -13.59 10.37
CA PRO A 100 10.62 -14.51 9.41
C PRO A 100 9.11 -14.33 9.26
N PHE A 101 8.41 -13.97 10.35
CA PHE A 101 6.99 -13.67 10.31
C PHE A 101 6.69 -12.41 9.50
N GLU A 102 7.51 -11.37 9.67
CA GLU A 102 7.39 -10.13 8.91
C GLU A 102 7.64 -10.35 7.42
N GLN A 103 8.65 -11.15 7.06
CA GLN A 103 8.88 -11.55 5.66
C GLN A 103 7.70 -12.32 5.06
N LEU A 104 7.06 -13.19 5.85
CA LEU A 104 5.83 -13.86 5.41
C LEU A 104 4.70 -12.85 5.15
N VAL A 105 4.52 -11.87 6.04
CA VAL A 105 3.54 -10.79 5.89
C VAL A 105 3.82 -9.95 4.64
N HIS A 106 5.07 -9.56 4.40
CA HIS A 106 5.49 -8.85 3.18
C HIS A 106 5.14 -9.63 1.91
N GLY A 107 5.34 -10.95 1.92
CA GLY A 107 4.93 -11.82 0.82
C GLY A 107 3.43 -11.74 0.50
N PHE A 108 2.56 -11.69 1.52
CA PHE A 108 1.13 -11.46 1.30
C PHE A 108 0.85 -10.06 0.75
N MET A 109 1.49 -9.03 1.30
CA MET A 109 1.28 -7.64 0.89
C MET A 109 1.71 -7.37 -0.55
N ASP A 110 2.72 -8.07 -1.07
CA ASP A 110 3.16 -7.94 -2.46
C ASP A 110 2.25 -8.70 -3.43
N VAL A 111 1.87 -9.93 -3.10
CA VAL A 111 1.12 -10.81 -4.02
C VAL A 111 -0.37 -10.49 -4.10
N LEU A 112 -1.03 -10.15 -2.97
CA LEU A 112 -2.48 -9.91 -2.95
C LEU A 112 -2.95 -8.77 -3.87
N PRO A 113 -2.28 -7.60 -3.97
CA PRO A 113 -2.65 -6.57 -4.93
C PRO A 113 -2.52 -7.04 -6.39
N LEU A 114 -1.48 -7.81 -6.73
CA LEU A 114 -1.32 -8.40 -8.07
C LEU A 114 -2.48 -9.36 -8.40
N VAL A 115 -2.87 -10.20 -7.44
CA VAL A 115 -4.02 -11.10 -7.58
C VAL A 115 -5.31 -10.31 -7.76
N ALA A 116 -5.51 -9.23 -7.01
CA ALA A 116 -6.70 -8.39 -7.13
C ALA A 116 -6.81 -7.75 -8.53
N VAL A 117 -5.71 -7.20 -9.05
CA VAL A 117 -5.65 -6.66 -10.42
C VAL A 117 -5.88 -7.76 -11.46
N ALA A 118 -5.31 -8.95 -11.29
CA ALA A 118 -5.54 -10.07 -12.20
C ALA A 118 -7.01 -10.49 -12.24
N ILE A 119 -7.67 -10.60 -11.09
CA ILE A 119 -9.12 -10.90 -11.02
C ILE A 119 -9.94 -9.78 -11.67
N PHE A 120 -9.61 -8.52 -11.43
CA PHE A 120 -10.25 -7.38 -12.11
C PHE A 120 -10.11 -7.50 -13.64
N GLY A 121 -8.93 -7.88 -14.14
CA GLY A 121 -8.70 -8.10 -15.56
C GLY A 121 -9.54 -9.23 -16.15
N VAL A 122 -9.75 -10.32 -15.39
CA VAL A 122 -10.65 -11.41 -15.79
C VAL A 122 -12.12 -10.96 -15.81
N LEU A 123 -12.54 -10.21 -14.80
CA LEU A 123 -13.90 -9.70 -14.67
C LEU A 123 -14.29 -8.73 -15.80
N HIS A 124 -13.32 -7.95 -16.29
CA HIS A 124 -13.54 -6.88 -17.28
C HIS A 124 -12.80 -7.14 -18.60
N TRP A 125 -12.59 -8.42 -18.94
CA TRP A 125 -11.76 -8.80 -20.09
C TRP A 125 -12.31 -8.27 -21.43
N GLN A 126 -13.63 -8.23 -21.60
CA GLN A 126 -14.25 -7.76 -22.85
C GLN A 126 -14.00 -6.26 -23.04
N GLU A 127 -14.15 -5.48 -21.98
CA GLU A 127 -13.95 -4.03 -21.97
C GLU A 127 -12.48 -3.67 -22.19
N ILE A 128 -11.57 -4.42 -21.57
CA ILE A 128 -10.12 -4.30 -21.76
C ILE A 128 -9.73 -4.70 -23.20
N GLY A 129 -10.37 -5.73 -23.75
CA GLY A 129 -10.11 -6.26 -25.10
C GLY A 129 -10.43 -5.28 -26.23
N ASN A 130 -11.20 -4.21 -25.96
CA ASN A 130 -11.41 -3.11 -26.90
C ASN A 130 -10.14 -2.28 -27.17
N GLY A 131 -9.09 -2.46 -26.37
CA GLY A 131 -7.81 -1.78 -26.55
C GLY A 131 -7.90 -0.27 -26.34
N LEU A 132 -6.92 0.46 -26.89
CA LEU A 132 -6.81 1.91 -26.67
C LEU A 132 -7.88 2.73 -27.41
N SER A 133 -8.58 2.16 -28.39
CA SER A 133 -9.69 2.85 -29.05
C SER A 133 -10.90 3.04 -28.12
N GLY A 134 -11.01 2.23 -27.07
CA GLY A 134 -11.98 2.39 -25.98
C GLY A 134 -11.41 3.08 -24.73
N ALA A 135 -10.21 3.67 -24.81
CA ALA A 135 -9.59 4.30 -23.65
C ALA A 135 -10.34 5.57 -23.22
N SER A 136 -10.79 5.58 -21.96
CA SER A 136 -11.44 6.73 -21.34
C SER A 136 -11.09 6.79 -19.85
N LEU A 137 -11.22 7.99 -19.27
CA LEU A 137 -11.17 8.21 -17.82
C LEU A 137 -12.55 8.66 -17.35
N THR A 138 -13.60 7.94 -17.76
CA THR A 138 -14.97 8.24 -17.36
C THR A 138 -15.16 7.87 -15.89
N LEU A 139 -15.61 8.83 -15.09
CA LEU A 139 -15.96 8.59 -13.70
C LEU A 139 -17.28 7.83 -13.58
N LEU A 140 -17.24 6.75 -12.82
CA LEU A 140 -18.42 6.05 -12.35
C LEU A 140 -19.01 6.79 -11.16
N ARG A 141 -20.34 6.79 -11.09
CA ARG A 141 -21.04 7.24 -9.89
C ARG A 141 -20.70 6.27 -8.76
N ALA A 142 -20.03 6.77 -7.73
CA ALA A 142 -19.70 5.97 -6.57
C ALA A 142 -20.98 5.55 -5.82
N ASP A 143 -21.16 4.25 -5.66
CA ASP A 143 -22.17 3.65 -4.80
C ASP A 143 -21.61 3.43 -3.39
N SER A 144 -22.46 2.99 -2.46
CA SER A 144 -22.05 2.79 -1.07
C SER A 144 -20.95 1.74 -0.90
N SER A 145 -20.89 0.72 -1.76
CA SER A 145 -19.85 -0.31 -1.67
C SER A 145 -18.49 0.23 -2.12
N ARG A 146 -18.42 0.97 -3.25
CA ARG A 146 -17.18 1.63 -3.70
C ARG A 146 -16.69 2.66 -2.69
N LEU A 147 -17.60 3.45 -2.11
CA LEU A 147 -17.26 4.39 -1.05
C LEU A 147 -16.75 3.66 0.20
N LEU A 148 -17.39 2.55 0.58
CA LEU A 148 -16.95 1.73 1.69
C LEU A 148 -15.55 1.17 1.44
N LEU A 149 -15.27 0.62 0.26
CA LEU A 149 -13.95 0.10 -0.13
C LEU A 149 -12.85 1.15 0.07
N LEU A 150 -13.07 2.35 -0.49
CA LEU A 150 -12.11 3.44 -0.45
C LEU A 150 -11.93 3.97 0.96
N ALA A 151 -13.04 4.16 1.69
CA ALA A 151 -13.02 4.61 3.07
C ALA A 151 -12.33 3.59 3.98
N SER A 152 -12.64 2.30 3.86
CA SER A 152 -11.99 1.25 4.67
C SER A 152 -10.52 1.11 4.33
N PHE A 153 -10.11 1.24 3.06
CA PHE A 153 -8.69 1.18 2.70
C PHE A 153 -7.94 2.41 3.24
N ALA A 154 -8.48 3.60 3.00
CA ALA A 154 -7.88 4.85 3.47
C ALA A 154 -7.77 4.91 5.00
N THR A 155 -8.73 4.32 5.73
CA THR A 155 -8.71 4.33 7.19
C THR A 155 -7.89 3.17 7.76
N LEU A 156 -8.20 1.93 7.41
CA LEU A 156 -7.59 0.74 8.02
C LEU A 156 -6.14 0.52 7.59
N ALA A 157 -5.76 0.91 6.37
CA ALA A 157 -4.35 0.89 5.94
C ALA A 157 -3.66 2.25 6.12
N GLY A 158 -4.35 3.35 5.78
CA GLY A 158 -3.73 4.68 5.81
C GLY A 158 -3.44 5.21 7.21
N VAL A 159 -4.31 4.98 8.20
CA VAL A 159 -4.09 5.50 9.58
C VAL A 159 -2.85 4.89 10.24
N PRO A 160 -2.62 3.56 10.21
CA PRO A 160 -1.38 2.97 10.73
C PRO A 160 -0.12 3.56 10.10
N ILE A 161 -0.12 3.75 8.77
CA ILE A 161 1.02 4.30 8.02
C ILE A 161 1.29 5.77 8.39
N LEU A 162 0.23 6.58 8.50
CA LEU A 162 0.36 7.98 8.90
C LEU A 162 0.81 8.11 10.36
N GLU A 163 0.32 7.25 11.25
CA GLU A 163 0.76 7.23 12.65
C GLU A 163 2.24 6.83 12.76
N GLU A 164 2.68 5.81 12.01
CA GLU A 164 4.08 5.39 11.97
C GLU A 164 4.98 6.51 11.45
N LEU A 165 4.62 7.15 10.33
CA LEU A 165 5.35 8.28 9.78
C LEU A 165 5.42 9.45 10.77
N ALA A 166 4.32 9.78 11.45
CA ALA A 166 4.31 10.81 12.47
C ALA A 166 5.24 10.46 13.64
N ARG A 167 5.24 9.20 14.09
CA ARG A 167 6.10 8.71 15.17
C ARG A 167 7.58 8.83 14.78
N THR A 168 7.98 8.36 13.60
CA THR A 168 9.37 8.41 13.14
C THR A 168 9.87 9.83 12.85
N LEU A 169 9.01 10.72 12.32
CA LEU A 169 9.35 12.13 12.10
C LEU A 169 9.54 12.90 13.42
N ARG A 170 8.69 12.65 14.42
CA ARG A 170 8.85 13.22 15.77
C ARG A 170 10.18 12.85 16.38
N TYR A 171 10.52 11.56 16.37
CA TYR A 171 11.80 11.08 16.89
C TYR A 171 13.00 11.71 16.15
N ARG A 172 12.94 11.81 14.82
CA ARG A 172 13.98 12.47 14.01
C ARG A 172 14.17 13.94 14.41
N ALA A 173 13.09 14.67 14.70
CA ALA A 173 13.15 16.06 15.15
C ALA A 173 13.81 16.19 16.53
N GLU A 174 13.39 15.35 17.49
CA GLU A 174 13.95 15.31 18.86
C GLU A 174 15.46 15.02 18.84
N ARG A 175 15.89 14.00 18.06
CA ARG A 175 17.31 13.66 17.93
C ARG A 175 18.14 14.79 17.32
N ARG A 176 17.58 15.52 16.35
CA ARG A 176 18.26 16.68 15.73
C ARG A 176 18.47 17.81 16.75
N GLN A 177 17.47 18.07 17.59
CA GLN A 177 17.56 19.07 18.65
C GLN A 177 18.61 18.68 19.70
N GLN A 178 18.63 17.43 20.14
CA GLN A 178 19.64 16.94 21.09
C GLN A 178 21.07 17.09 20.56
N ARG A 179 21.31 16.72 19.29
CA ARG A 179 22.62 16.88 18.63
C ARG A 179 23.05 18.34 18.55
N TYR A 180 22.12 19.25 18.26
CA TYR A 180 22.40 20.68 18.24
C TYR A 180 22.81 21.20 19.63
N GLN A 181 22.08 20.81 20.68
CA GLN A 181 22.42 21.19 22.06
C GLN A 181 23.77 20.62 22.52
N ALA A 182 24.07 19.36 22.17
CA ALA A 182 25.36 18.74 22.46
C ALA A 182 26.53 19.47 21.76
N GLY A 183 26.35 19.85 20.48
CA GLY A 183 27.35 20.63 19.74
C GLY A 183 27.61 22.01 20.34
N LEU A 184 26.57 22.71 20.81
CA LEU A 184 26.72 23.98 21.53
C LEU A 184 27.48 23.81 22.86
N ALA A 185 27.26 22.69 23.57
CA ALA A 185 27.96 22.41 24.82
C ALA A 185 29.47 22.16 24.63
N THR A 186 29.89 21.61 23.48
CA THR A 186 31.31 21.36 23.17
C THR A 186 32.12 22.60 22.75
N ILE A 187 31.46 23.73 22.49
CA ILE A 187 32.11 24.99 22.06
C ILE A 187 32.38 25.92 23.26
N LYS A 188 31.84 25.62 24.45
CA LYS A 188 32.09 26.35 25.69
C LYS A 188 33.20 25.72 26.50
#